data_AF-A0A370FXK6-F1
#
_entry.id   AF-A0A370FXK6-F1
#
_cell.length_a   1.000
_cell.length_b   1.000
_cell.length_c   1.000
_cell.angle_alpha   90.00
_cell.angle_beta   90.00
_cell.angle_gamma   90.00
#
_symmetry.space_group_name_H-M   'P 1'
#
loop_
_entity.id
_entity.type
_entity.pdbx_description
1 polymer ?
#
loop_
_entity_poly.entity_id
_entity_poly.type
_entity_poly.pdbx_seq_one_letter_code
_entity_poly.pdbx_strand_id
1 'polypeptide(L)'
;MSEQLPEPSRCRSCRAEIRWGKTQNGKNLPVDAEPAQAGTVVLDSHGGVVYAGVLIGAQLASVRRSTRPLYEPHWINCPDAKTWRK
;
A
#
# COMPACT_ATOMS: atom_id res chain seq x y z
N MET A 1 -4.25 2.59 -21.64
CA MET A 1 -2.97 2.26 -20.99
C MET A 1 -3.30 1.78 -19.60
N SER A 2 -3.07 0.50 -19.32
CA SER A 2 -3.37 -0.09 -18.02
C SER A 2 -2.43 0.53 -16.99
N GLU A 3 -2.95 1.25 -16.00
CA GLU A 3 -2.18 1.69 -14.83
C GLU A 3 -1.68 0.44 -14.09
N GLN A 4 -0.49 -0.02 -14.48
CA GLN A 4 0.12 -1.21 -13.92
C GLN A 4 0.69 -0.85 -12.56
N LEU A 5 0.11 -1.46 -11.53
CA LEU A 5 0.71 -1.53 -10.21
C LEU A 5 2.07 -2.24 -10.31
N PRO A 6 3.02 -1.96 -9.40
CA PRO A 6 4.33 -2.57 -9.47
C PRO A 6 4.20 -4.07 -9.18
N GLU A 7 5.08 -4.86 -9.78
CA GLU A 7 5.11 -6.30 -9.51
C GLU A 7 5.29 -6.55 -8.00
N PRO A 8 4.55 -7.52 -7.43
CA PRO A 8 4.69 -7.86 -6.03
C PRO A 8 6.10 -8.35 -5.75
N SER A 9 6.71 -7.77 -4.73
CA SER A 9 7.98 -8.21 -4.13
C SER A 9 7.71 -9.03 -2.87
N ARG A 10 8.73 -9.65 -2.27
CA ARG A 10 8.58 -10.33 -0.98
C ARG A 10 9.20 -9.51 0.15
N CYS A 11 8.50 -9.44 1.27
CA CYS A 11 9.03 -8.89 2.51
C CYS A 11 10.28 -9.66 2.91
N ARG A 12 11.33 -8.94 3.32
CA ARG A 12 12.61 -9.55 3.69
C ARG A 12 12.54 -10.31 5.02
N SER A 13 11.60 -9.96 5.90
CA SER A 13 11.43 -10.59 7.21
C SER A 13 10.42 -11.73 7.16
N CYS A 14 9.13 -11.41 6.91
CA CYS A 14 8.07 -12.42 6.95
C CYS A 14 7.82 -13.15 5.62
N ARG A 15 8.53 -12.80 4.54
CA ARG A 15 8.44 -13.42 3.20
C ARG A 15 7.09 -13.27 2.48
N ALA A 16 6.11 -12.60 3.07
CA ALA A 16 4.82 -12.28 2.45
C ALA A 16 4.97 -11.36 1.23
N GLU A 17 4.00 -11.40 0.32
CA GLU A 17 3.99 -10.58 -0.88
C GLU A 17 3.55 -9.14 -0.57
N ILE A 18 4.35 -8.19 -1.05
CA ILE A 18 4.19 -6.76 -0.81
C ILE A 18 4.32 -5.99 -2.11
N ARG A 19 3.61 -4.87 -2.23
CA ARG A 19 3.83 -3.87 -3.27
C ARG A 19 4.51 -2.65 -2.67
N TRP A 20 5.41 -2.06 -3.44
CA TRP A 20 6.12 -0.84 -3.04
C TRP A 20 5.44 0.38 -3.64
N GLY A 21 4.98 1.29 -2.79
CA GLY A 21 4.57 2.62 -3.22
C GLY A 21 5.39 3.70 -2.53
N LYS A 22 5.44 4.89 -3.11
CA LYS A 22 6.03 6.08 -2.50
C LYS A 22 4.97 6.91 -1.81
N THR A 23 5.22 7.27 -0.57
CA THR A 23 4.42 8.30 0.13
C THR A 23 4.62 9.66 -0.53
N GLN A 24 3.74 10.62 -0.22
CA GLN A 24 3.89 12.01 -0.70
C GLN A 24 5.25 12.63 -0.31
N ASN A 25 5.82 12.20 0.82
CA ASN A 25 7.13 12.65 1.30
C ASN A 25 8.31 11.87 0.66
N GLY A 26 8.06 11.09 -0.39
CA GLY A 26 9.07 10.32 -1.13
C GLY A 26 9.58 9.06 -0.43
N LYS A 27 9.10 8.74 0.77
CA LYS A 27 9.48 7.50 1.48
C LYS A 27 8.79 6.29 0.87
N ASN A 28 9.50 5.19 0.74
CA ASN A 28 8.92 3.90 0.33
C ASN A 28 8.03 3.35 1.45
N LEU A 29 6.81 2.98 1.10
CA LEU A 29 5.83 2.34 1.96
C LEU A 29 5.53 0.95 1.39
N PRO A 30 5.90 -0.13 2.09
CA PRO A 30 5.45 -1.47 1.74
C PRO A 30 3.97 -1.61 2.13
N VAL A 31 3.15 -2.04 1.17
CA VAL A 31 1.76 -2.44 1.39
C VAL A 31 1.58 -3.89 1.03
N ASP A 32 0.56 -4.54 1.58
CA ASP A 32 0.24 -5.91 1.20
C ASP A 32 -0.12 -6.00 -0.29
N ALA A 33 0.26 -7.11 -0.94
CA ALA A 33 -0.03 -7.31 -2.36
C ALA A 33 -1.53 -7.45 -2.64
N GLU A 34 -2.26 -8.07 -1.71
CA GLU A 34 -3.71 -8.24 -1.82
C GLU A 34 -4.45 -7.03 -1.21
N PRO A 35 -5.52 -6.55 -1.86
CA PRO A 35 -6.37 -5.53 -1.28
C PRO A 35 -7.12 -6.09 -0.06
N ALA A 36 -7.37 -5.24 0.93
CA ALA A 36 -8.07 -5.58 2.15
C ALA A 36 -9.30 -4.66 2.34
N GLN A 37 -10.42 -5.23 2.79
CA GLN A 37 -11.63 -4.45 3.08
C GLN A 37 -11.41 -3.41 4.20
N ALA A 38 -10.53 -3.75 5.15
CA ALA A 38 -10.10 -2.84 6.22
C ALA A 38 -8.99 -1.86 5.77
N GLY A 39 -8.45 -2.01 4.55
CA GLY A 39 -7.34 -1.24 4.03
C GLY A 39 -7.57 0.27 4.08
N THR A 40 -6.47 1.00 4.17
CA THR A 40 -6.44 2.46 4.29
C THR A 40 -5.56 3.12 3.24
N VAL A 41 -4.90 2.34 2.39
CA VAL A 41 -3.95 2.83 1.40
C VAL A 41 -4.51 2.66 0.00
N VAL A 42 -4.40 3.68 -0.83
CA VAL A 42 -4.59 3.57 -2.28
C VAL A 42 -3.23 3.57 -2.96
N LEU A 43 -3.11 2.73 -3.99
CA LEU A 43 -1.96 2.74 -4.90
C LEU A 43 -2.39 3.38 -6.21
N ASP A 44 -1.71 4.46 -6.60
CA ASP A 44 -1.94 5.17 -7.86
C ASP A 44 -0.60 5.27 -8.62
N SER A 45 -0.60 5.02 -9.93
CA SER A 45 0.61 5.09 -10.75
C SER A 45 0.65 6.42 -11.50
N HIS A 46 1.66 7.24 -11.26
CA HIS A 46 1.82 8.55 -11.90
C HIS A 46 3.24 8.71 -12.45
N GLY A 47 3.37 8.92 -13.75
CA GLY A 47 4.68 9.10 -14.40
C GLY A 47 5.63 7.91 -14.22
N GLY A 48 5.10 6.69 -14.13
CA GLY A 48 5.88 5.46 -13.87
C GLY A 48 6.29 5.27 -12.41
N VAL A 49 5.86 6.16 -11.50
CA VAL A 49 6.06 6.03 -10.07
C VAL A 49 4.75 5.65 -9.40
N VAL A 50 4.77 4.59 -8.61
CA VAL A 50 3.61 4.16 -7.82
C VAL A 50 3.62 4.92 -6.51
N TYR A 51 2.54 5.65 -6.24
CA TYR A 51 2.33 6.38 -5.02
C TYR A 51 1.37 5.64 -4.10
N ALA A 52 1.71 5.60 -2.82
CA ALA A 52 0.89 5.05 -1.76
C ALA A 52 0.29 6.19 -0.93
N GLY A 53 -1.00 6.46 -1.14
CA GLY A 53 -1.77 7.45 -0.40
C GLY A 53 -2.46 6.81 0.79
N VAL A 54 -2.07 7.18 2.02
CA VAL A 54 -2.77 6.77 3.24
C VAL A 54 -3.99 7.68 3.43
N LEU A 55 -5.18 7.10 3.39
CA LEU A 55 -6.45 7.80 3.53
C LEU A 55 -6.95 7.76 4.97
N ILE A 56 -7.52 8.87 5.42
CA ILE A 56 -8.11 9.01 6.76
C ILE A 56 -9.48 9.70 6.69
N GLY A 57 -10.30 9.51 7.72
CA GLY A 57 -11.58 10.23 7.89
C GLY A 57 -12.48 10.20 6.66
N ALA A 58 -12.92 11.38 6.22
CA ALA A 58 -13.83 11.53 5.09
C ALA A 58 -13.28 10.99 3.76
N GLN A 59 -11.96 11.06 3.54
CA GLN A 59 -11.34 10.53 2.32
C GLN A 59 -11.45 9.01 2.27
N LEU A 60 -11.14 8.33 3.38
CA LEU A 60 -11.29 6.88 3.48
C LEU A 60 -12.75 6.45 3.33
N ALA A 61 -13.68 7.17 3.98
CA ALA A 61 -15.11 6.89 3.86
C ALA A 61 -15.62 7.03 2.42
N SER A 62 -15.12 8.03 1.68
CA SER A 62 -15.46 8.23 0.26
C SER A 62 -14.93 7.08 -0.60
N VAL A 63 -13.65 6.73 -0.46
CA VAL A 63 -13.05 5.66 -1.27
C VAL A 63 -13.62 4.28 -0.94
N ARG A 64 -13.98 4.00 0.32
CA ARG A 64 -14.69 2.77 0.70
C ARG A 64 -16.05 2.60 0.01
N ARG A 65 -16.69 3.69 -0.41
CA ARG A 65 -17.94 3.65 -1.19
C ARG A 65 -17.68 3.53 -2.70
N SER A 66 -16.43 3.65 -3.13
CA SER A 66 -16.02 3.47 -4.52
C SER A 66 -15.59 2.02 -4.79
N THR A 67 -15.38 1.68 -6.05
CA THR A 67 -14.83 0.39 -6.47
C THR A 67 -13.30 0.32 -6.42
N ARG A 68 -12.62 1.37 -5.91
CA ARG A 68 -11.16 1.41 -5.86
C ARG A 68 -10.64 0.41 -4.82
N PRO A 69 -9.62 -0.40 -5.16
CA PRO A 69 -9.02 -1.31 -4.20
C PRO A 69 -8.30 -0.51 -3.11
N LEU A 70 -8.53 -0.92 -1.86
CA LEU A 70 -7.81 -0.43 -0.70
C LEU A 70 -6.82 -1.49 -0.24
N TYR A 71 -5.60 -1.07 0.05
CA TYR A 71 -4.51 -1.89 0.53
C TYR A 71 -4.23 -1.57 1.99
N GLU A 72 -3.61 -2.52 2.67
CA GLU A 72 -3.18 -2.33 4.05
C GLU A 72 -1.67 -2.08 4.09
N PRO A 73 -1.19 -1.15 4.95
CA PRO A 73 0.24 -1.03 5.19
C PRO A 73 0.79 -2.36 5.74
N HIS A 74 1.83 -2.90 5.11
CA HIS A 74 2.32 -4.24 5.43
C HIS A 74 2.79 -4.38 6.89
N TRP A 75 3.16 -3.27 7.56
CA TRP A 75 3.54 -3.29 8.97
C TRP A 75 2.43 -3.79 9.91
N ILE A 76 1.17 -3.84 9.45
CA ILE A 76 0.02 -4.33 10.25
C ILE A 76 0.07 -5.86 10.29
N ASN A 77 0.34 -6.48 9.13
CA ASN A 77 0.34 -7.93 8.96
C ASN A 77 1.72 -8.57 9.13
N CYS A 78 2.80 -7.78 9.13
CA CYS A 78 4.15 -8.28 9.32
C CYS A 78 4.47 -8.50 10.82
N PRO A 79 4.71 -9.75 11.28
CA PRO A 79 5.09 -10.01 12.67
C PRO A 79 6.42 -9.33 13.05
N ASP A 80 7.32 -9.17 12.08
CA ASP A 80 8.64 -8.56 12.26
C ASP A 80 8.65 -7.04 11.98
N ALA A 81 7.49 -6.39 11.86
CA ALA A 81 7.39 -4.98 11.47
C ALA A 81 8.30 -4.05 12.30
N LYS A 82 8.40 -4.33 13.61
CA LYS A 82 9.22 -3.56 14.56
C LYS A 82 10.72 -3.58 14.24
N THR A 83 11.19 -4.54 13.45
CA THR A 83 12.62 -4.65 13.10
C THR A 83 13.05 -3.64 12.04
N TRP A 84 12.16 -3.31 11.10
CA TRP A 84 12.45 -2.45 9.94
C TRP A 84 11.67 -1.12 9.96
N ARG A 85 10.54 -1.04 10.65
CA ARG A 85 9.78 0.19 10.85
C ARG A 85 10.30 0.92 12.08
N LYS A 86 11.45 1.59 11.94
CA LYS A 86 12.04 2.47 12.95
C LYS A 86 11.71 3.93 12.70
#